data_AF-A0A454ANN8-F1
#
_entry.id   AF-A0A454ANN8-F1
#
_cell.length_a   1.000
_cell.length_b   1.000
_cell.length_c   1.000
_cell.angle_alpha   90.00
_cell.angle_beta   90.00
_cell.angle_gamma   90.00
#
_symmetry.space_group_name_H-M   'P 1'
#
loop_
_entity.id
_entity.type
_entity.pdbx_description
1 polymer ?
#
loop_
_entity_poly.entity_id
_entity_poly.type
_entity_poly.pdbx_seq_one_letter_code
_entity_poly.pdbx_strand_id
1 'polypeptide(L)'
;MTNLKIIKRKKLLKKLHSENVNNLKLIELDKEDIDLRKYFGDDLMANLRMANYTYYTDSANKRKKNVRKRTAILYAKRIFFIFIAALIFNFGVIAFLNRGDTLPSGLSGFPMLAVLIAKDKGYRDWDKYFALMFILINLPLLIGFGFKVKKSFTILTTVFMVSQLITNAIFTSIPQVHNFIHNYINIAPGWHKLVEFRDKAGNIIGTYENSSSWPIIINGFLGSICAGTSIAIAWKNGGSTGGADIIAYYFSTKKQKSVAGMMFTVNIIATSFFLLVFGIAARHKEAVDLGVISSSSSVESVLEQPNSIIITLKDGFTINSIKKYVSHRTIFGLREFSTILYIIFNNIVLGLMYPKYKKVTLSIATKCPDTIINYFKHIKYWHAYTIFKGISGYSQEETYFIETTLLTLETKNLISDIKVIDPKAWISIKPVEQVKGAFNTQYVEQ
;
A
#
# COMPACT_ATOMS: atom_id res chain seq x y z
N MET A 1 2.57 -14.68 29.88
CA MET A 1 1.57 -13.87 30.63
C MET A 1 0.78 -12.84 29.81
N THR A 2 1.32 -12.28 28.72
CA THR A 2 0.72 -11.14 27.96
C THR A 2 -0.52 -11.50 27.12
N ASN A 3 -0.62 -12.73 26.60
CA ASN A 3 -1.78 -13.20 25.80
C ASN A 3 -3.04 -13.43 26.65
N LEU A 4 -2.89 -13.93 27.88
CA LEU A 4 -4.01 -14.17 28.80
C LEU A 4 -4.66 -12.86 29.28
N LYS A 5 -3.85 -11.81 29.51
CA LYS A 5 -4.37 -10.47 29.84
C LYS A 5 -5.18 -9.86 28.69
N ILE A 6 -4.73 -10.02 27.44
CA ILE A 6 -5.46 -9.53 26.25
C ILE A 6 -6.76 -10.31 26.06
N ILE A 7 -6.74 -11.64 26.21
CA ILE A 7 -7.94 -12.47 26.09
C ILE A 7 -8.96 -12.16 27.21
N LYS A 8 -8.51 -12.07 28.47
CA LYS A 8 -9.36 -11.65 29.60
C LYS A 8 -9.95 -10.26 29.39
N ARG A 9 -9.17 -9.32 28.85
CA ARG A 9 -9.63 -7.95 28.55
C ARG A 9 -10.61 -7.90 27.39
N LYS A 10 -10.42 -8.69 26.32
CA LYS A 10 -11.42 -8.84 25.24
C LYS A 10 -12.71 -9.48 25.75
N LYS A 11 -12.63 -10.45 26.66
CA LYS A 11 -13.79 -11.11 27.29
C LYS A 11 -14.53 -10.15 28.22
N LEU A 12 -13.80 -9.34 29.00
CA LEU A 12 -14.34 -8.28 29.85
C LEU A 12 -15.00 -7.18 29.01
N LEU A 13 -14.42 -6.77 27.89
CA LEU A 13 -15.03 -5.78 26.99
C LEU A 13 -16.29 -6.32 26.30
N LYS A 14 -16.31 -7.60 25.91
CA LYS A 14 -17.55 -8.24 25.44
C LYS A 14 -18.61 -8.27 26.54
N LYS A 15 -18.20 -8.55 27.78
CA LYS A 15 -19.08 -8.55 28.96
C LYS A 15 -19.61 -7.15 29.27
N LEU A 16 -18.76 -6.12 29.31
CA LEU A 16 -19.13 -4.72 29.54
C LEU A 16 -19.98 -4.17 28.38
N HIS A 17 -19.72 -4.59 27.14
CA HIS A 17 -20.58 -4.27 26.01
C HIS A 17 -21.95 -4.94 26.16
N SER A 18 -22.00 -6.23 26.56
CA SER A 18 -23.27 -6.90 26.86
C SER A 18 -23.98 -6.34 28.10
N GLU A 19 -23.24 -5.82 29.08
CA GLU A 19 -23.79 -5.18 30.29
C GLU A 19 -24.28 -3.76 30.00
N ASN A 20 -23.60 -3.00 29.14
CA ASN A 20 -24.12 -1.73 28.61
C ASN A 20 -25.37 -1.95 27.73
N VAL A 21 -25.40 -3.03 26.94
CA VAL A 21 -26.61 -3.48 26.23
C VAL A 21 -27.71 -3.88 27.22
N ASN A 22 -27.38 -4.53 28.34
CA ASN A 22 -28.35 -4.86 29.39
C ASN A 22 -28.81 -3.63 30.20
N ASN A 23 -27.99 -2.59 30.36
CA ASN A 23 -28.39 -1.33 31.01
C ASN A 23 -29.28 -0.46 30.08
N LEU A 24 -29.34 -0.79 28.79
CA LEU A 24 -30.29 -0.24 27.81
C LEU A 24 -31.66 -0.97 27.82
N LYS A 25 -31.91 -1.85 28.80
CA LYS A 25 -33.14 -2.66 28.94
C LYS A 25 -34.46 -1.89 29.06
N LEU A 26 -34.44 -0.57 29.18
CA LEU A 26 -35.66 0.26 29.06
C LEU A 26 -36.02 0.61 27.61
N ILE A 27 -35.21 0.21 26.62
CA ILE A 27 -35.44 0.40 25.18
C ILE A 27 -35.81 -0.93 24.49
N GLU A 28 -35.80 -2.05 25.22
CA GLU A 28 -35.95 -3.42 24.71
C GLU A 28 -37.41 -3.89 24.54
N LEU A 29 -38.22 -3.16 23.77
CA LEU A 29 -39.45 -3.73 23.20
C LEU A 29 -39.34 -4.10 21.71
N ASP A 30 -38.18 -3.87 21.07
CA ASP A 30 -38.00 -4.04 19.61
C ASP A 30 -36.92 -5.08 19.26
N LYS A 31 -36.88 -6.18 20.01
CA LYS A 31 -35.71 -7.08 20.08
C LYS A 31 -35.54 -8.12 18.97
N GLU A 32 -36.43 -8.23 17.98
CA GLU A 32 -36.34 -9.33 16.99
C GLU A 32 -35.98 -8.95 15.55
N ASP A 33 -36.06 -7.68 15.16
CA ASP A 33 -35.57 -7.24 13.85
C ASP A 33 -35.31 -5.73 13.91
N ILE A 34 -34.05 -5.31 13.82
CA ILE A 34 -33.76 -3.88 13.64
C ILE A 34 -33.96 -3.57 12.17
N ASP A 35 -35.24 -3.41 11.81
CA ASP A 35 -35.58 -2.82 10.54
C ASP A 35 -35.47 -1.30 10.63
N LEU A 36 -34.26 -0.79 10.36
CA LEU A 36 -34.00 0.65 10.28
C LEU A 36 -34.92 1.34 9.26
N ARG A 37 -35.48 0.61 8.29
CA ARG A 37 -36.45 1.16 7.32
C ARG A 37 -37.75 1.58 7.99
N LYS A 38 -38.15 0.95 9.09
CA LYS A 38 -39.33 1.33 9.90
C LYS A 38 -39.18 2.74 10.50
N TYR A 39 -37.95 3.17 10.75
CA TYR A 39 -37.64 4.44 11.42
C TYR A 39 -37.26 5.56 10.45
N PHE A 40 -36.60 5.22 9.34
CA PHE A 40 -36.07 6.20 8.38
C PHE A 40 -36.83 6.22 7.04
N GLY A 41 -37.65 5.21 6.76
CA GLY A 41 -38.20 4.99 5.42
C GLY A 41 -37.17 4.40 4.45
N ASP A 42 -37.63 3.73 3.40
CA ASP A 42 -36.76 3.08 2.41
C ASP A 42 -35.88 4.09 1.64
N ASP A 43 -36.43 5.28 1.33
CA ASP A 43 -35.72 6.32 0.57
C ASP A 43 -34.58 6.98 1.37
N LEU A 44 -34.80 7.27 2.65
CA LEU A 44 -33.77 7.86 3.51
C LEU A 44 -32.67 6.84 3.82
N MET A 45 -33.03 5.56 4.01
CA MET A 45 -32.07 4.48 4.25
C MET A 45 -31.06 4.31 3.11
N ALA A 46 -31.42 4.61 1.86
CA ALA A 46 -30.48 4.56 0.74
C ALA A 46 -29.29 5.54 0.93
N ASN A 47 -29.54 6.67 1.60
CA ASN A 47 -28.57 7.75 1.79
C ASN A 47 -27.79 7.67 3.11
N LEU A 48 -28.27 6.89 4.09
CA LEU A 48 -27.59 6.65 5.36
C LEU A 48 -26.50 5.55 5.23
N ARG A 49 -25.27 5.96 4.94
CA ARG A 49 -24.12 5.08 4.65
C ARG A 49 -23.65 4.28 5.86
N MET A 50 -23.57 4.89 7.04
CA MET A 50 -23.17 4.20 8.27
C MET A 50 -24.31 3.30 8.77
N ALA A 51 -25.56 3.76 8.69
CA ALA A 51 -26.72 2.92 9.01
C ALA A 51 -26.78 1.67 8.12
N ASN A 52 -26.61 1.84 6.81
CA ASN A 52 -26.47 0.72 5.87
C ASN A 52 -25.36 -0.22 6.29
N TYR A 53 -24.17 0.29 6.60
CA TYR A 53 -23.06 -0.54 7.04
C TYR A 53 -23.45 -1.42 8.25
N THR A 54 -24.07 -0.85 9.28
CA THR A 54 -24.55 -1.62 10.44
C THR A 54 -25.54 -2.70 10.03
N TYR A 55 -26.53 -2.35 9.20
CA TYR A 55 -27.56 -3.29 8.75
C TYR A 55 -26.98 -4.54 8.07
N TYR A 56 -26.02 -4.35 7.15
CA TYR A 56 -25.42 -5.47 6.41
C TYR A 56 -24.39 -6.27 7.20
N THR A 57 -23.81 -5.68 8.24
CA THR A 57 -22.82 -6.37 9.09
C THR A 57 -23.45 -7.08 10.28
N ASP A 58 -24.67 -6.72 10.67
CA ASP A 58 -25.43 -7.39 11.72
C ASP A 58 -25.63 -8.89 11.40
N SER A 59 -25.34 -9.74 12.38
CA SER A 59 -25.43 -11.19 12.23
C SER A 59 -26.85 -11.69 12.09
N ALA A 60 -27.85 -10.95 12.61
CA ALA A 60 -29.26 -11.24 12.40
C ALA A 60 -29.64 -11.15 10.90
N ASN A 61 -29.05 -10.20 10.18
CA ASN A 61 -29.41 -9.92 8.79
C ASN A 61 -28.64 -10.75 7.76
N LYS A 62 -27.56 -11.45 8.13
CA LYS A 62 -26.69 -12.20 7.20
C LYS A 62 -27.40 -13.27 6.36
N ARG A 63 -28.52 -13.81 6.85
CA ARG A 63 -29.30 -14.84 6.15
C ARG A 63 -30.28 -14.24 5.13
N LYS A 64 -30.60 -12.94 5.22
CA LYS A 64 -31.54 -12.26 4.31
C LYS A 64 -30.99 -12.23 2.87
N LYS A 65 -31.84 -12.53 1.88
CA LYS A 65 -31.47 -12.63 0.44
C LYS A 65 -30.78 -11.36 -0.06
N ASN A 66 -31.31 -10.19 0.29
CA ASN A 66 -30.76 -8.89 -0.11
C ASN A 66 -29.34 -8.68 0.43
N VAL A 67 -29.07 -9.11 1.66
CA VAL A 67 -27.75 -9.01 2.30
C VAL A 67 -26.74 -9.94 1.62
N ARG A 68 -27.13 -11.18 1.31
CA ARG A 68 -26.29 -12.12 0.56
C ARG A 68 -25.92 -11.59 -0.82
N LYS A 69 -26.91 -11.08 -1.58
CA LYS A 69 -26.69 -10.50 -2.92
C LYS A 69 -25.71 -9.32 -2.84
N ARG A 70 -25.91 -8.38 -1.92
CA ARG A 70 -24.98 -7.26 -1.72
C ARG A 70 -23.59 -7.73 -1.29
N THR A 71 -23.50 -8.72 -0.42
CA THR A 71 -22.23 -9.29 0.02
C THR A 71 -21.47 -9.90 -1.16
N ALA A 72 -22.15 -10.67 -2.03
CA ALA A 72 -21.54 -11.21 -3.24
C ALA A 72 -21.01 -10.10 -4.17
N ILE A 73 -21.81 -9.06 -4.42
CA ILE A 73 -21.40 -7.89 -5.23
C ILE A 73 -20.19 -7.20 -4.59
N LEU A 74 -20.17 -7.07 -3.26
CA LEU A 74 -19.06 -6.44 -2.54
C LEU A 74 -17.77 -7.25 -2.69
N TYR A 75 -17.81 -8.58 -2.58
CA TYR A 75 -16.65 -9.44 -2.83
C TYR A 75 -16.21 -9.42 -4.29
N ALA A 76 -17.15 -9.40 -5.25
CA ALA A 76 -16.82 -9.25 -6.67
C ALA A 76 -16.10 -7.92 -6.95
N LYS A 77 -16.58 -6.81 -6.37
CA LYS A 77 -15.89 -5.50 -6.43
C LYS A 77 -14.50 -5.55 -5.80
N ARG A 78 -14.36 -6.20 -4.64
CA ARG A 78 -13.04 -6.37 -3.97
C ARG A 78 -12.06 -7.13 -4.87
N ILE A 79 -12.50 -8.24 -5.48
CA ILE A 79 -11.67 -9.03 -6.40
C ILE A 79 -11.27 -8.20 -7.62
N PHE A 80 -12.21 -7.45 -8.22
CA PHE A 80 -11.93 -6.56 -9.34
C PHE A 80 -10.84 -5.53 -8.98
N PHE A 81 -10.98 -4.82 -7.86
CA PHE A 81 -9.97 -3.84 -7.44
C PHE A 81 -8.64 -4.48 -7.04
N ILE A 82 -8.63 -5.72 -6.54
CA ILE A 82 -7.39 -6.47 -6.28
C ILE A 82 -6.68 -6.80 -7.59
N PHE A 83 -7.41 -7.18 -8.63
CA PHE A 83 -6.85 -7.38 -9.96
C PHE A 83 -6.25 -6.07 -10.51
N ILE A 84 -6.97 -4.95 -10.38
CA ILE A 84 -6.44 -3.62 -10.75
C ILE A 84 -5.18 -3.27 -9.95
N ALA A 85 -5.15 -3.56 -8.65
CA ALA A 85 -3.96 -3.36 -7.83
C ALA A 85 -2.77 -4.18 -8.37
N ALA A 86 -2.98 -5.45 -8.70
CA ALA A 86 -1.94 -6.31 -9.26
C ALA A 86 -1.40 -5.79 -10.62
N LEU A 87 -2.29 -5.27 -11.47
CA LEU A 87 -1.92 -4.63 -12.74
C LEU A 87 -1.03 -3.40 -12.51
N ILE A 88 -1.44 -2.49 -11.62
CA ILE A 88 -0.67 -1.29 -11.26
C ILE A 88 0.69 -1.66 -10.66
N PHE A 89 0.73 -2.70 -9.82
CA PHE A 89 1.97 -3.18 -9.21
C PHE A 89 2.95 -3.66 -10.26
N ASN A 90 2.53 -4.58 -11.14
CA ASN A 90 3.39 -5.11 -12.19
C ASN A 90 3.82 -4.03 -13.17
N PHE A 91 2.92 -3.10 -13.50
CA PHE A 91 3.26 -1.96 -14.34
C PHE A 91 4.37 -1.13 -13.70
N GLY A 92 4.24 -0.78 -12.42
CA GLY A 92 5.27 -0.02 -11.69
C GLY A 92 6.61 -0.75 -11.62
N VAL A 93 6.60 -2.07 -11.42
CA VAL A 93 7.81 -2.90 -11.40
C VAL A 93 8.51 -2.91 -12.76
N ILE A 94 7.79 -3.26 -13.83
CA ILE A 94 8.38 -3.45 -15.16
C ILE A 94 8.75 -2.11 -15.80
N ALA A 95 7.86 -1.12 -15.75
CA ALA A 95 8.07 0.17 -16.40
C ALA A 95 9.15 1.00 -15.69
N PHE A 96 9.26 0.92 -14.36
CA PHE A 96 10.10 1.83 -13.58
C PHE A 96 11.15 1.12 -12.73
N LEU A 97 10.74 0.25 -11.79
CA LEU A 97 11.69 -0.28 -10.80
C LEU A 97 12.79 -1.15 -11.41
N ASN A 98 12.45 -1.96 -12.42
CA ASN A 98 13.41 -2.79 -13.16
C ASN A 98 14.43 -1.97 -13.95
N ARG A 99 14.09 -0.76 -14.39
CA ARG A 99 15.02 0.13 -15.09
C ARG A 99 15.93 0.90 -14.14
N GLY A 100 15.42 1.23 -12.95
CA GLY A 100 16.19 1.94 -11.92
C GLY A 100 17.02 1.04 -11.01
N ASP A 101 17.07 -0.28 -11.24
CA ASP A 101 17.65 -1.28 -10.30
C ASP A 101 17.26 -1.04 -8.84
N THR A 102 16.05 -0.51 -8.64
CA THR A 102 15.57 -0.08 -7.32
C THR A 102 14.90 -1.26 -6.65
N LEU A 103 15.35 -1.62 -5.45
CA LEU A 103 14.78 -2.77 -4.76
C LEU A 103 13.40 -2.42 -4.19
N PRO A 104 12.34 -3.13 -4.58
CA PRO A 104 11.01 -2.92 -4.02
C PRO A 104 10.98 -3.35 -2.55
N SER A 105 10.04 -2.78 -1.81
CA SER A 105 9.96 -2.93 -0.36
C SER A 105 9.39 -4.28 0.07
N GLY A 106 9.81 -4.74 1.24
CA GLY A 106 9.32 -5.98 1.85
C GLY A 106 9.86 -7.20 1.11
N LEU A 107 9.17 -8.34 1.21
CA LEU A 107 9.68 -9.60 0.62
C LEU A 107 9.71 -9.64 -0.91
N SER A 108 9.09 -8.67 -1.58
CA SER A 108 9.25 -8.46 -3.02
C SER A 108 10.71 -8.13 -3.42
N GLY A 109 11.51 -7.67 -2.46
CA GLY A 109 12.94 -7.43 -2.65
C GLY A 109 13.74 -8.70 -2.91
N PHE A 110 13.32 -9.87 -2.42
CA PHE A 110 14.06 -11.12 -2.69
C PHE A 110 14.02 -11.54 -4.17
N PRO A 111 12.84 -11.65 -4.84
CA PRO A 111 12.80 -11.90 -6.28
C PRO A 111 13.57 -10.85 -7.07
N MET A 112 13.43 -9.56 -6.72
CA MET A 112 14.14 -8.51 -7.43
C MET A 112 15.65 -8.64 -7.27
N LEU A 113 16.12 -8.87 -6.04
CA LEU A 113 17.54 -9.10 -5.75
C LEU A 113 18.09 -10.27 -6.57
N ALA A 114 17.34 -11.38 -6.66
CA ALA A 114 17.72 -12.52 -7.48
C ALA A 114 17.81 -12.15 -8.97
N VAL A 115 16.82 -11.43 -9.52
CA VAL A 115 16.83 -10.95 -10.91
C VAL A 115 18.05 -10.05 -11.16
N LEU A 116 18.31 -9.10 -10.27
CA LEU A 116 19.41 -8.14 -10.44
C LEU A 116 20.78 -8.81 -10.37
N ILE A 117 21.00 -9.72 -9.41
CA ILE A 117 22.24 -10.50 -9.32
C ILE A 117 22.42 -11.39 -10.55
N ALA A 118 21.33 -12.02 -11.02
CA ALA A 118 21.38 -12.85 -12.23
C ALA A 118 21.75 -12.03 -13.47
N LYS A 119 21.16 -10.84 -13.63
CA LYS A 119 21.49 -9.90 -14.71
C LYS A 119 22.94 -9.44 -14.66
N ASP A 120 23.47 -9.11 -13.49
CA ASP A 120 24.89 -8.73 -13.33
C ASP A 120 25.84 -9.87 -13.69
N LYS A 121 25.45 -11.13 -13.43
CA LYS A 121 26.20 -12.34 -13.83
C LYS A 121 26.02 -12.75 -15.29
N GLY A 122 25.29 -11.97 -16.09
CA GLY A 122 25.09 -12.21 -17.52
C GLY A 122 23.83 -12.98 -17.89
N TYR A 123 22.98 -13.37 -16.93
CA TYR A 123 21.70 -14.04 -17.21
C TYR A 123 20.59 -13.00 -17.43
N ARG A 124 20.35 -12.66 -18.70
CA ARG A 124 19.54 -11.49 -19.10
C ARG A 124 18.02 -11.69 -18.98
N ASP A 125 17.52 -12.90 -19.18
CA ASP A 125 16.07 -13.20 -19.23
C ASP A 125 15.43 -13.54 -17.88
N TRP A 126 16.11 -13.28 -16.76
CA TRP A 126 15.64 -13.72 -15.45
C TRP A 126 14.45 -12.92 -14.90
N ASP A 127 14.18 -11.74 -15.45
CA ASP A 127 13.05 -10.90 -15.07
C ASP A 127 11.69 -11.54 -15.37
N LYS A 128 11.58 -12.41 -16.37
CA LYS A 128 10.35 -13.18 -16.65
C LYS A 128 9.96 -14.14 -15.52
N TYR A 129 10.91 -14.55 -14.68
CA TYR A 129 10.66 -15.43 -13.54
C TYR A 129 10.30 -14.68 -12.24
N PHE A 130 10.26 -13.34 -12.28
CA PHE A 130 10.00 -12.52 -11.10
C PHE A 130 8.71 -12.93 -10.36
N ALA A 131 7.60 -13.08 -11.08
CA ALA A 131 6.31 -13.43 -10.47
C ALA A 131 6.30 -14.85 -9.87
N LEU A 132 7.01 -15.79 -10.49
CA LEU A 132 7.14 -17.16 -9.97
C LEU A 132 7.93 -17.17 -8.66
N MET A 133 9.10 -16.51 -8.63
CA MET A 133 9.91 -16.36 -7.42
C MET A 133 9.14 -15.64 -6.32
N PHE A 134 8.36 -14.62 -6.67
CA PHE A 134 7.51 -13.90 -5.74
C PHE A 134 6.51 -14.84 -5.05
N ILE A 135 5.84 -15.73 -5.78
CA ILE A 135 4.92 -16.70 -5.17
C ILE A 135 5.67 -17.66 -4.25
N LEU A 136 6.79 -18.23 -4.71
CA LEU A 136 7.58 -19.21 -3.94
C LEU A 136 8.03 -18.64 -2.59
N ILE A 137 8.49 -17.40 -2.57
CA ILE A 137 8.99 -16.75 -1.34
C ILE A 137 7.85 -16.35 -0.40
N ASN A 138 6.68 -16.02 -0.95
CA ASN A 138 5.54 -15.61 -0.16
C ASN A 138 4.69 -16.79 0.37
N LEU A 139 4.76 -17.96 -0.26
CA LEU A 139 3.97 -19.13 0.11
C LEU A 139 4.26 -19.61 1.56
N PRO A 140 5.52 -19.73 2.04
CA PRO A 140 5.80 -20.09 3.43
C PRO A 140 5.21 -19.11 4.45
N LEU A 141 5.20 -17.81 4.13
CA LEU A 141 4.65 -16.78 5.00
C LEU A 141 3.12 -16.78 5.00
N LEU A 142 2.51 -17.02 3.84
CA LEU A 142 1.07 -17.22 3.74
C LEU A 142 0.63 -18.42 4.58
N ILE A 143 1.39 -19.52 4.57
CA ILE A 143 1.11 -20.69 5.41
C ILE A 143 1.34 -20.34 6.90
N GLY A 144 2.47 -19.72 7.25
CA GLY A 144 2.83 -19.44 8.64
C GLY A 144 1.98 -18.36 9.34
N PHE A 145 1.59 -17.31 8.63
CA PHE A 145 0.83 -16.17 9.17
C PHE A 145 -0.62 -16.11 8.67
N GLY A 146 -0.95 -16.72 7.53
CA GLY A 146 -2.30 -16.71 6.96
C GLY A 146 -3.36 -17.34 7.87
N PHE A 147 -2.98 -18.35 8.67
CA PHE A 147 -3.85 -18.93 9.70
C PHE A 147 -3.99 -18.06 10.96
N LYS A 148 -3.10 -17.07 11.15
CA LYS A 148 -3.11 -16.14 12.30
C LYS A 148 -3.87 -14.85 12.01
N VAL A 149 -4.29 -14.63 10.76
CA VAL A 149 -5.03 -13.45 10.30
C VAL A 149 -6.43 -13.87 9.81
N LYS A 150 -7.24 -12.90 9.36
CA LYS A 150 -8.61 -13.19 8.91
C LYS A 150 -8.60 -14.00 7.61
N LYS A 151 -9.46 -15.02 7.52
CA LYS A 151 -9.59 -15.87 6.32
C LYS A 151 -9.85 -15.07 5.05
N SER A 152 -10.75 -14.08 5.10
CA SER A 152 -11.04 -13.21 3.96
C SER A 152 -9.80 -12.46 3.47
N PHE A 153 -8.98 -11.96 4.40
CA PHE A 153 -7.74 -11.28 4.08
C PHE A 153 -6.73 -12.21 3.42
N THR A 154 -6.55 -13.41 3.95
CA THR A 154 -5.66 -14.41 3.36
C THR A 154 -6.11 -14.79 1.94
N ILE A 155 -7.41 -15.07 1.74
CA ILE A 155 -7.96 -15.43 0.42
C ILE A 155 -7.74 -14.30 -0.59
N LEU A 156 -8.10 -13.07 -0.23
CA LEU A 156 -7.96 -11.91 -1.11
C LEU A 156 -6.49 -11.60 -1.43
N THR A 157 -5.58 -11.86 -0.48
CA THR A 157 -4.13 -11.77 -0.71
C THR A 157 -3.64 -12.86 -1.68
N THR A 158 -4.13 -14.09 -1.55
CA THR A 158 -3.84 -15.15 -2.53
C THR A 158 -4.36 -14.76 -3.93
N VAL A 159 -5.57 -14.20 -4.02
CA VAL A 159 -6.12 -13.69 -5.28
C VAL A 159 -5.24 -12.59 -5.87
N PHE A 160 -4.69 -11.68 -5.06
CA PHE A 160 -3.72 -10.70 -5.53
C PHE A 160 -2.49 -11.38 -6.14
N MET A 161 -1.89 -12.34 -5.45
CA MET A 161 -0.67 -13.03 -5.91
C MET A 161 -0.91 -13.78 -7.23
N VAL A 162 -2.05 -14.44 -7.39
CA VAL A 162 -2.45 -15.09 -8.65
C VAL A 162 -2.70 -14.06 -9.75
N SER A 163 -3.39 -12.96 -9.44
CA SER A 163 -3.63 -11.86 -10.38
C SER A 163 -2.32 -11.21 -10.83
N GLN A 164 -1.34 -11.11 -9.93
CA GLN A 164 0.00 -10.60 -10.23
C GLN A 164 0.75 -11.53 -11.18
N LEU A 165 0.63 -12.85 -11.02
CA LEU A 165 1.21 -13.81 -11.96
C LEU A 165 0.62 -13.64 -13.37
N ILE A 166 -0.71 -13.56 -13.46
CA ILE A 166 -1.42 -13.39 -14.74
C ILE A 166 -1.02 -12.07 -15.40
N THR A 167 -1.08 -10.96 -14.67
CA THR A 167 -0.73 -9.64 -15.22
C THR A 167 0.75 -9.53 -15.60
N ASN A 168 1.65 -10.16 -14.84
CA ASN A 168 3.06 -10.22 -15.21
C ASN A 168 3.27 -11.01 -16.51
N ALA A 169 2.64 -12.16 -16.66
CA ALA A 169 2.70 -12.96 -17.89
C ALA A 169 2.15 -12.20 -19.11
N ILE A 170 1.07 -11.43 -18.94
CA ILE A 170 0.54 -10.56 -20.00
C ILE A 170 1.57 -9.49 -20.39
N PHE A 171 2.25 -8.87 -19.42
CA PHE A 171 3.19 -7.77 -19.68
C PHE A 171 4.54 -8.23 -20.25
N THR A 172 4.95 -9.48 -19.97
CA THR A 172 6.26 -10.01 -20.39
C THR A 172 6.17 -10.93 -21.60
N SER A 173 5.13 -11.76 -21.69
CA SER A 173 5.02 -12.78 -22.76
C SER A 173 4.36 -12.26 -24.04
N ILE A 174 3.59 -11.16 -23.99
CA ILE A 174 2.95 -10.57 -25.18
C ILE A 174 3.87 -9.47 -25.73
N PRO A 175 4.53 -9.67 -26.89
CA PRO A 175 5.54 -8.74 -27.39
C PRO A 175 5.03 -7.32 -27.60
N GLN A 176 3.78 -7.16 -28.04
CA GLN A 176 3.17 -5.85 -28.28
C GLN A 176 3.04 -5.05 -26.97
N VAL A 177 2.62 -5.69 -25.88
CA VAL A 177 2.48 -5.07 -24.57
C VAL A 177 3.85 -4.78 -23.97
N HIS A 178 4.76 -5.75 -24.05
CA HIS A 178 6.14 -5.60 -23.59
C HIS A 178 6.82 -4.41 -24.28
N ASN A 179 6.82 -4.38 -25.61
CA ASN A 179 7.43 -3.31 -26.40
C ASN A 179 6.75 -1.96 -26.14
N PHE A 180 5.43 -1.94 -25.93
CA PHE A 180 4.74 -0.70 -25.57
C PHE A 180 5.29 -0.12 -24.26
N ILE A 181 5.37 -0.94 -23.21
CA ILE A 181 5.90 -0.50 -21.90
C ILE A 181 7.39 -0.11 -22.02
N HIS A 182 8.18 -0.92 -22.73
CA HIS A 182 9.63 -0.72 -22.83
C HIS A 182 10.03 0.46 -23.72
N ASN A 183 9.27 0.78 -24.76
CA ASN A 183 9.67 1.81 -25.71
C ASN A 183 8.94 3.14 -25.47
N TYR A 184 7.64 3.11 -25.16
CA TYR A 184 6.83 4.34 -25.04
C TYR A 184 6.80 4.89 -23.63
N ILE A 185 6.85 4.02 -22.61
CA ILE A 185 6.86 4.45 -21.21
C ILE A 185 8.31 4.57 -20.73
N ASN A 186 9.21 5.21 -21.49
CA ASN A 186 10.60 5.43 -21.10
C ASN A 186 10.83 6.90 -20.71
N ILE A 187 11.20 7.14 -19.44
CA ILE A 187 11.42 8.48 -18.89
C ILE A 187 12.73 9.10 -19.39
N ALA A 188 13.72 8.26 -19.72
CA ALA A 188 15.01 8.70 -20.23
C ALA A 188 15.39 7.85 -21.45
N PRO A 189 14.80 8.14 -22.62
CA PRO A 189 15.20 7.50 -23.88
C PRO A 189 16.71 7.68 -24.14
N GLY A 190 17.39 6.63 -24.62
CA GLY A 190 18.84 6.63 -24.85
C GLY A 190 19.70 6.53 -23.57
N TRP A 191 19.08 6.49 -22.40
CA TRP A 191 19.83 6.27 -21.16
C TRP A 191 20.04 4.77 -20.91
N HIS A 192 21.31 4.40 -20.75
CA HIS A 192 21.70 3.07 -20.32
C HIS A 192 22.65 3.15 -19.13
N LYS A 193 22.45 2.25 -18.18
CA LYS A 193 23.24 2.18 -16.95
C LYS A 193 24.67 1.70 -17.20
N LEU A 194 24.86 0.76 -18.11
CA LEU A 194 26.16 0.14 -18.39
C LEU A 194 26.74 0.66 -19.71
N VAL A 195 28.04 0.87 -19.69
CA VAL A 195 28.85 1.27 -20.85
C VAL A 195 29.89 0.18 -21.09
N GLU A 196 29.80 -0.49 -22.22
CA GLU A 196 30.75 -1.52 -22.64
C GLU A 196 31.73 -0.93 -23.64
N PHE A 197 33.03 -0.99 -23.34
CA PHE A 197 34.07 -0.63 -24.29
C PHE A 197 34.51 -1.88 -25.04
N ARG A 198 34.56 -1.77 -26.37
CA ARG A 198 35.05 -2.82 -27.24
C ARG A 198 36.21 -2.33 -28.09
N ASP A 199 37.11 -3.26 -28.41
CA ASP A 199 38.12 -3.02 -29.43
C ASP A 199 37.50 -3.13 -30.83
N LYS A 200 38.28 -2.77 -31.86
CA LYS A 200 37.84 -2.88 -33.25
C LYS A 200 37.59 -4.32 -33.70
N ALA A 201 38.16 -5.31 -33.00
CA ALA A 201 37.91 -6.73 -33.21
C ALA A 201 36.63 -7.25 -32.51
N GLY A 202 35.95 -6.40 -31.73
CA GLY A 202 34.72 -6.71 -31.02
C GLY A 202 34.89 -7.31 -29.62
N ASN A 203 36.12 -7.45 -29.11
CA ASN A 203 36.41 -7.96 -27.77
C ASN A 203 36.05 -6.94 -26.70
N ILE A 204 35.47 -7.41 -25.58
CA ILE A 204 35.12 -6.55 -24.45
C ILE A 204 36.40 -6.16 -23.71
N ILE A 205 36.72 -4.88 -23.74
CA ILE A 205 37.87 -4.29 -23.05
C ILE A 205 37.51 -4.01 -21.58
N GLY A 206 36.30 -3.50 -21.33
CA GLY A 206 35.85 -3.18 -19.98
C GLY A 206 34.37 -2.78 -19.93
N THR A 207 33.77 -2.92 -18.76
CA THR A 207 32.37 -2.53 -18.51
C THR A 207 32.31 -1.56 -17.33
N TYR A 208 31.73 -0.39 -17.58
CA TYR A 208 31.64 0.72 -16.62
C TYR A 208 30.18 1.10 -16.39
N GLU A 209 29.91 1.83 -15.30
CA GLU A 209 28.63 2.46 -15.05
C GLU A 209 28.57 3.85 -15.69
N ASN A 210 27.40 4.27 -16.13
CA ASN A 210 27.16 5.62 -16.60
C ASN A 210 27.12 6.58 -15.40
N SER A 211 27.95 7.64 -15.42
CA SER A 211 28.00 8.65 -14.36
C SER A 211 26.66 9.37 -14.20
N SER A 212 25.97 9.62 -15.32
CA SER A 212 24.63 10.19 -15.33
C SER A 212 23.64 9.14 -14.83
N SER A 213 23.24 9.24 -13.57
CA SER A 213 22.42 8.23 -12.89
C SER A 213 21.10 8.78 -12.36
N TRP A 214 20.77 10.04 -12.68
CA TRP A 214 19.50 10.67 -12.29
C TRP A 214 18.24 9.88 -12.69
N PRO A 215 18.18 9.12 -13.81
CA PRO A 215 16.98 8.37 -14.17
C PRO A 215 16.63 7.30 -13.14
N ILE A 216 17.61 6.80 -12.38
CA ILE A 216 17.39 5.82 -11.30
C ILE A 216 16.46 6.40 -10.23
N ILE A 217 16.63 7.68 -9.87
CA ILE A 217 15.80 8.33 -8.85
C ILE A 217 14.38 8.52 -9.35
N ILE A 218 14.21 9.00 -10.58
CA ILE A 218 12.87 9.27 -11.14
C ILE A 218 12.10 7.97 -11.37
N ASN A 219 12.76 6.93 -11.87
CA ASN A 219 12.18 5.59 -11.97
C ASN A 219 11.82 5.03 -10.58
N GLY A 220 12.70 5.14 -9.59
CA GLY A 220 12.41 4.73 -8.21
C GLY A 220 11.20 5.47 -7.62
N PHE A 221 11.11 6.79 -7.84
CA PHE A 221 10.00 7.62 -7.40
C PHE A 221 8.67 7.20 -8.04
N LEU A 222 8.61 7.12 -9.38
CA LEU A 222 7.39 6.73 -10.09
C LEU A 222 6.96 5.29 -9.76
N GLY A 223 7.94 4.37 -9.68
CA GLY A 223 7.70 3.01 -9.22
C GLY A 223 7.15 2.95 -7.79
N SER A 224 7.61 3.82 -6.89
CA SER A 224 7.11 3.90 -5.51
C SER A 224 5.67 4.38 -5.43
N ILE A 225 5.26 5.30 -6.32
CA ILE A 225 3.87 5.77 -6.41
C ILE A 225 2.98 4.62 -6.90
N CYS A 226 3.37 3.92 -7.96
CA CYS A 226 2.62 2.77 -8.47
C CYS A 226 2.49 1.68 -7.40
N ALA A 227 3.61 1.29 -6.77
CA ALA A 227 3.60 0.26 -5.73
C ALA A 227 2.76 0.66 -4.51
N GLY A 228 2.93 1.89 -4.00
CA GLY A 228 2.16 2.38 -2.86
C GLY A 228 0.67 2.52 -3.14
N THR A 229 0.32 2.94 -4.35
CA THR A 229 -1.07 2.99 -4.81
C THR A 229 -1.67 1.57 -4.88
N SER A 230 -0.93 0.62 -5.46
CA SER A 230 -1.35 -0.77 -5.54
C SER A 230 -1.58 -1.38 -4.15
N ILE A 231 -0.60 -1.26 -3.25
CA ILE A 231 -0.71 -1.73 -1.86
C ILE A 231 -1.93 -1.09 -1.21
N ALA A 232 -2.10 0.23 -1.31
CA ALA A 232 -3.25 0.91 -0.72
C ALA A 232 -4.60 0.41 -1.28
N ILE A 233 -4.71 0.15 -2.58
CA ILE A 233 -5.92 -0.40 -3.20
C ILE A 233 -6.19 -1.82 -2.68
N ALA A 234 -5.18 -2.68 -2.61
CA ALA A 234 -5.33 -4.04 -2.09
C ALA A 234 -5.83 -4.03 -0.63
N TRP A 235 -5.21 -3.18 0.22
CA TRP A 235 -5.58 -3.02 1.62
C TRP A 235 -6.99 -2.44 1.82
N LYS A 236 -7.40 -1.46 1.01
CA LYS A 236 -8.79 -0.94 1.01
C LYS A 236 -9.82 -2.02 0.70
N ASN A 237 -9.44 -2.99 -0.14
CA ASN A 237 -10.31 -4.08 -0.55
C ASN A 237 -10.16 -5.33 0.33
N GLY A 238 -9.41 -5.23 1.43
CA GLY A 238 -9.32 -6.29 2.43
C GLY A 238 -8.34 -7.41 2.07
N GLY A 239 -7.42 -7.21 1.12
CA GLY A 239 -6.27 -8.08 0.87
C GLY A 239 -4.95 -7.32 1.04
N SER A 240 -3.84 -7.92 0.61
CA SER A 240 -2.56 -7.22 0.48
C SER A 240 -1.77 -7.74 -0.72
N THR A 241 -0.58 -7.19 -0.93
CA THR A 241 0.33 -7.68 -1.97
C THR A 241 1.02 -9.00 -1.60
N GLY A 242 0.79 -9.54 -0.40
CA GLY A 242 1.49 -10.73 0.13
C GLY A 242 2.73 -10.38 0.96
N GLY A 243 3.51 -11.38 1.34
CA GLY A 243 4.81 -11.20 1.99
C GLY A 243 4.81 -10.41 3.29
N ALA A 244 5.59 -9.33 3.31
CA ALA A 244 5.78 -8.46 4.48
C ALA A 244 4.46 -7.86 4.97
N ASP A 245 3.50 -7.65 4.06
CA ASP A 245 2.19 -7.09 4.36
C ASP A 245 1.37 -7.98 5.29
N ILE A 246 1.49 -9.31 5.17
CA ILE A 246 0.75 -10.25 6.04
C ILE A 246 1.28 -10.13 7.47
N ILE A 247 2.60 -10.00 7.62
CA ILE A 247 3.26 -9.78 8.90
C ILE A 247 2.84 -8.43 9.48
N ALA A 248 2.89 -7.37 8.67
CA ALA A 248 2.46 -6.03 9.07
C ALA A 248 0.98 -6.01 9.46
N TYR A 249 0.10 -6.72 8.74
CA TYR A 249 -1.31 -6.87 9.07
C TYR A 249 -1.51 -7.53 10.44
N TYR A 250 -0.81 -8.63 10.69
CA TYR A 250 -0.88 -9.34 11.97
C TYR A 250 -0.48 -8.41 13.13
N PHE A 251 0.64 -7.70 13.03
CA PHE A 251 1.09 -6.79 14.09
C PHE A 251 0.25 -5.52 14.20
N SER A 252 -0.20 -4.94 13.08
CA SER A 252 -1.06 -3.76 13.06
C SER A 252 -2.41 -4.05 13.73
N THR A 253 -3.01 -5.20 13.46
CA THR A 253 -4.26 -5.64 14.10
C THR A 253 -4.06 -5.97 15.59
N LYS A 254 -2.95 -6.61 15.95
CA LYS A 254 -2.66 -6.97 17.35
C LYS A 254 -2.35 -5.74 18.22
N LYS A 255 -1.65 -4.75 17.66
CA LYS A 255 -1.22 -3.53 18.37
C LYS A 255 -2.14 -2.32 18.13
N GLN A 256 -3.14 -2.43 17.26
CA GLN A 256 -4.05 -1.33 16.85
C GLN A 256 -3.30 -0.05 16.44
N LYS A 257 -2.15 -0.20 15.76
CA LYS A 257 -1.33 0.89 15.24
C LYS A 257 -1.45 0.99 13.73
N SER A 258 -1.14 2.17 13.20
CA SER A 258 -1.11 2.47 11.76
C SER A 258 -0.45 1.35 10.96
N VAL A 259 -1.12 0.92 9.89
CA VAL A 259 -0.60 -0.08 8.94
C VAL A 259 0.67 0.43 8.28
N ALA A 260 0.66 1.67 7.80
CA ALA A 260 1.81 2.33 7.19
C ALA A 260 3.03 2.32 8.14
N GLY A 261 2.84 2.65 9.42
CA GLY A 261 3.93 2.61 10.40
C GLY A 261 4.54 1.21 10.57
N MET A 262 3.70 0.16 10.64
CA MET A 262 4.20 -1.22 10.72
C MET A 262 4.91 -1.66 9.44
N MET A 263 4.33 -1.32 8.29
CA MET A 263 4.91 -1.60 6.97
C MET A 263 6.28 -0.96 6.83
N PHE A 264 6.42 0.32 7.19
CA PHE A 264 7.68 1.04 7.16
C PHE A 264 8.76 0.34 7.98
N THR A 265 8.45 -0.09 9.20
CA THR A 265 9.41 -0.82 10.05
C THR A 265 9.83 -2.16 9.44
N VAL A 266 8.89 -2.95 8.92
CA VAL A 266 9.23 -4.25 8.29
C VAL A 266 10.04 -4.03 7.01
N ASN A 267 9.65 -3.04 6.21
CA ASN A 267 10.27 -2.75 4.92
C ASN A 267 11.69 -2.21 5.07
N ILE A 268 11.95 -1.32 6.04
CA ILE A 268 13.30 -0.80 6.25
C ILE A 268 14.25 -1.90 6.72
N ILE A 269 13.81 -2.80 7.61
CA ILE A 269 14.62 -3.94 8.06
C ILE A 269 14.95 -4.88 6.90
N ALA A 270 13.92 -5.26 6.11
CA ALA A 270 14.11 -6.16 4.98
C ALA A 270 15.03 -5.55 3.92
N THR A 271 14.83 -4.27 3.60
CA THR A 271 15.59 -3.61 2.54
C THR A 271 17.03 -3.31 2.93
N SER A 272 17.29 -2.94 4.19
CA SER A 272 18.67 -2.82 4.70
C SER A 272 19.44 -4.14 4.57
N PHE A 273 18.78 -5.27 4.84
CA PHE A 273 19.37 -6.59 4.61
C PHE A 273 19.65 -6.83 3.12
N PHE A 274 18.71 -6.53 2.23
CA PHE A 274 18.93 -6.73 0.79
C PHE A 274 20.03 -5.85 0.22
N LEU A 275 20.10 -4.59 0.61
CA LEU A 275 21.14 -3.68 0.14
C LEU A 275 22.53 -4.15 0.59
N LEU A 276 22.64 -4.72 1.79
CA LEU A 276 23.89 -5.33 2.26
C LEU A 276 24.28 -6.54 1.39
N VAL A 277 23.35 -7.47 1.16
CA VAL A 277 23.59 -8.64 0.30
C VAL A 277 23.95 -8.20 -1.12
N PHE A 278 23.24 -7.20 -1.65
CA PHE A 278 23.44 -6.72 -3.01
C PHE A 278 24.77 -6.00 -3.18
N GLY A 279 25.17 -5.18 -2.21
CA GLY A 279 26.48 -4.53 -2.19
C GLY A 279 27.64 -5.52 -2.19
N ILE A 280 27.46 -6.72 -1.63
CA ILE A 280 28.47 -7.79 -1.66
C ILE A 280 28.41 -8.57 -2.99
N ALA A 281 27.21 -8.96 -3.42
CA ALA A 281 26.99 -9.88 -4.54
C ALA A 281 27.07 -9.23 -5.93
N ALA A 282 26.73 -7.94 -6.04
CA ALA A 282 26.72 -7.15 -7.27
C ALA A 282 27.24 -5.74 -6.99
N ARG A 283 28.56 -5.67 -6.77
CA ARG A 283 29.29 -4.43 -6.46
C ARG A 283 29.18 -3.45 -7.62
N HIS A 284 29.06 -2.16 -7.30
CA HIS A 284 29.16 -1.11 -8.30
C HIS A 284 30.44 -1.24 -9.13
N LYS A 285 30.35 -0.92 -10.42
CA LYS A 285 31.51 -0.82 -11.30
C LYS A 285 32.09 0.60 -11.22
N GLU A 286 33.28 0.78 -11.78
CA GLU A 286 33.82 2.14 -11.99
C GLU A 286 32.92 2.89 -12.98
N ALA A 287 32.82 4.21 -12.84
CA ALA A 287 31.87 5.01 -13.62
C ALA A 287 32.55 5.90 -14.64
N VAL A 288 31.83 6.24 -15.70
CA VAL A 288 32.33 6.92 -16.87
C VAL A 288 31.32 7.97 -17.34
N ASP A 289 31.82 9.15 -17.71
CA ASP A 289 31.00 10.22 -18.30
C ASP A 289 30.91 10.09 -19.82
N LEU A 290 29.71 9.77 -20.31
CA LEU A 290 29.44 9.60 -21.73
C LEU A 290 29.59 10.90 -22.53
N GLY A 291 29.28 12.07 -21.96
CA GLY A 291 29.40 13.35 -22.65
C GLY A 291 30.86 13.71 -22.94
N VAL A 292 31.75 13.36 -22.01
CA VAL A 292 33.19 13.58 -22.16
C VAL A 292 33.82 12.56 -23.11
N ILE A 293 33.35 11.31 -23.10
CA ILE A 293 33.95 10.25 -23.94
C ILE A 293 33.45 10.28 -25.38
N SER A 294 32.17 10.55 -25.61
CA SER A 294 31.60 10.62 -26.97
C SER A 294 32.23 11.73 -27.81
N SER A 295 32.75 12.78 -27.19
CA SER A 295 33.50 13.87 -27.83
C SER A 295 35.00 13.59 -27.97
N SER A 296 35.49 12.46 -27.45
CA SER A 296 36.92 12.12 -27.52
C SER A 296 37.33 11.58 -28.89
N SER A 297 38.52 11.95 -29.34
CA SER A 297 39.07 11.52 -30.64
C SER A 297 39.30 10.00 -30.73
N SER A 298 39.33 9.31 -29.60
CA SER A 298 39.58 7.87 -29.42
C SER A 298 38.39 6.97 -29.78
N VAL A 299 37.17 7.53 -29.91
CA VAL A 299 35.95 6.77 -30.18
C VAL A 299 35.71 6.65 -31.68
N GLU A 300 35.41 5.43 -32.14
CA GLU A 300 35.10 5.12 -33.54
C GLU A 300 33.59 5.10 -33.79
N SER A 301 32.83 4.39 -32.93
CA SER A 301 31.38 4.30 -33.05
C SER A 301 30.71 4.12 -31.68
N VAL A 302 29.49 4.62 -31.56
CA VAL A 302 28.61 4.41 -30.40
C VAL A 302 27.36 3.67 -30.88
N LEU A 303 27.08 2.52 -30.28
CA LEU A 303 25.93 1.68 -30.60
C LEU A 303 25.07 1.50 -29.34
N GLU A 304 23.79 1.84 -29.43
CA GLU A 304 22.82 1.60 -28.35
C GLU A 304 22.31 0.16 -28.44
N GLN A 305 22.42 -0.57 -27.32
CA GLN A 305 21.76 -1.86 -27.10
C GLN A 305 20.75 -1.74 -25.96
N PRO A 306 19.75 -2.64 -25.86
CA PRO A 306 18.64 -2.49 -24.90
C PRO A 306 19.05 -2.17 -23.45
N ASN A 307 20.23 -2.63 -23.00
CA ASN A 307 20.68 -2.48 -21.61
C ASN A 307 22.10 -1.88 -21.45
N SER A 308 22.79 -1.58 -22.55
CA SER A 308 24.14 -1.02 -22.51
C SER A 308 24.44 -0.18 -23.75
N ILE A 309 25.32 0.79 -23.59
CA ILE A 309 25.91 1.51 -24.73
C ILE A 309 27.26 0.84 -25.03
N ILE A 310 27.44 0.43 -26.27
CA ILE A 310 28.71 -0.09 -26.75
C ILE A 310 29.51 1.06 -27.38
N ILE A 311 30.72 1.27 -26.89
CA ILE A 311 31.67 2.23 -27.43
C ILE A 311 32.84 1.45 -28.05
N THR A 312 33.00 1.56 -29.36
CA THR A 312 34.14 0.98 -30.07
C THR A 312 35.28 1.99 -30.13
N LEU A 313 36.47 1.59 -29.71
CA LEU A 313 37.68 2.43 -29.75
C LEU A 313 38.43 2.28 -31.08
N LYS A 314 39.05 3.37 -31.54
CA LYS A 314 39.92 3.38 -32.74
C LYS A 314 41.21 2.58 -32.52
N ASP A 315 41.81 2.15 -33.63
CA ASP A 315 43.09 1.42 -33.63
C ASP A 315 44.20 2.17 -32.85
N GLY A 316 44.88 1.45 -31.96
CA GLY A 316 45.98 1.98 -31.13
C GLY A 316 45.55 2.57 -29.78
N PHE A 317 44.26 2.72 -29.50
CA PHE A 317 43.77 3.15 -28.18
C PHE A 317 43.50 1.94 -27.27
N THR A 318 43.98 2.02 -26.03
CA THR A 318 43.84 0.94 -25.03
C THR A 318 42.98 1.40 -23.84
N ILE A 319 42.68 0.48 -22.91
CA ILE A 319 41.96 0.80 -21.66
C ILE A 319 42.63 1.94 -20.87
N ASN A 320 43.96 2.09 -20.98
CA ASN A 320 44.70 3.16 -20.31
C ASN A 320 44.37 4.54 -20.88
N SER A 321 44.00 4.62 -22.16
CA SER A 321 43.58 5.86 -22.82
C SER A 321 42.25 6.40 -22.28
N ILE A 322 41.39 5.51 -21.76
CA ILE A 322 40.08 5.86 -21.18
C ILE A 322 40.11 6.03 -19.65
N LYS A 323 41.14 5.50 -18.95
CA LYS A 323 41.27 5.63 -17.48
C LYS A 323 41.17 7.06 -16.96
N LYS A 324 41.61 8.05 -17.73
CA LYS A 324 41.48 9.49 -17.38
C LYS A 324 40.03 9.97 -17.28
N TYR A 325 39.08 9.25 -17.87
CA TYR A 325 37.64 9.53 -17.86
C TYR A 325 36.86 8.58 -16.95
N VAL A 326 37.56 7.66 -16.29
CA VAL A 326 36.98 6.69 -15.36
C VAL A 326 37.11 7.26 -13.95
N SER A 327 35.97 7.39 -13.27
CA SER A 327 35.91 7.76 -11.87
C SER A 327 35.98 6.53 -10.97
N HIS A 328 36.38 6.75 -9.71
CA HIS A 328 36.48 5.68 -8.74
C HIS A 328 35.16 4.95 -8.53
N ARG A 329 35.28 3.65 -8.24
CA ARG A 329 34.13 2.80 -7.90
C ARG A 329 33.33 3.42 -6.75
N THR A 330 32.03 3.56 -7.00
CA THR A 330 31.09 4.08 -6.00
C THR A 330 30.78 2.99 -4.97
N ILE A 331 30.86 3.30 -3.67
CA ILE A 331 30.50 2.34 -2.60
C ILE A 331 29.00 2.43 -2.31
N PHE A 332 28.47 3.65 -2.28
CA PHE A 332 27.06 3.96 -2.07
C PHE A 332 26.59 4.89 -3.19
N GLY A 333 25.77 4.36 -4.10
CA GLY A 333 25.34 5.06 -5.30
C GLY A 333 23.90 5.54 -5.25
N LEU A 334 23.43 6.07 -6.38
CA LEU A 334 22.04 6.49 -6.54
C LEU A 334 21.05 5.33 -6.43
N ARG A 335 21.50 4.09 -6.60
CA ARG A 335 20.69 2.88 -6.47
C ARG A 335 20.22 2.65 -5.03
N GLU A 336 21.15 2.71 -4.07
CA GLU A 336 20.86 2.58 -2.64
C GLU A 336 20.00 3.74 -2.17
N PHE A 337 20.37 4.97 -2.58
CA PHE A 337 19.62 6.17 -2.24
C PHE A 337 18.19 6.14 -2.79
N SER A 338 18.02 5.76 -4.07
CA SER A 338 16.70 5.59 -4.70
C SER A 338 15.86 4.53 -4.00
N THR A 339 16.48 3.43 -3.57
CA THR A 339 15.79 2.38 -2.80
C THR A 339 15.28 2.91 -1.44
N ILE A 340 16.07 3.73 -0.74
CA ILE A 340 15.64 4.37 0.52
C ILE A 340 14.48 5.33 0.26
N LEU A 341 14.61 6.19 -0.75
CA LEU A 341 13.55 7.13 -1.15
C LEU A 341 12.27 6.39 -1.55
N TYR A 342 12.39 5.30 -2.30
CA TYR A 342 11.26 4.45 -2.69
C TYR A 342 10.46 4.00 -1.47
N ILE A 343 11.11 3.53 -0.39
CA ILE A 343 10.41 3.09 0.82
C ILE A 343 9.65 4.25 1.47
N ILE A 344 10.26 5.43 1.53
CA ILE A 344 9.67 6.64 2.12
C ILE A 344 8.42 7.05 1.32
N PHE A 345 8.55 7.22 0.01
CA PHE A 345 7.44 7.64 -0.85
C PHE A 345 6.32 6.61 -0.90
N ASN A 346 6.65 5.33 -1.04
CA ASN A 346 5.67 4.23 -0.96
C ASN A 346 4.87 4.31 0.36
N ASN A 347 5.54 4.52 1.48
CA ASN A 347 4.88 4.62 2.79
C ASN A 347 4.02 5.89 2.94
N ILE A 348 4.45 7.02 2.37
CA ILE A 348 3.65 8.25 2.32
C ILE A 348 2.35 7.99 1.54
N VAL A 349 2.44 7.43 0.33
CA VAL A 349 1.27 7.11 -0.50
C VAL A 349 0.32 6.17 0.24
N LEU A 350 0.85 5.11 0.86
CA LEU A 350 0.05 4.18 1.65
C LEU A 350 -0.66 4.87 2.84
N GLY A 351 0.06 5.71 3.58
CA GLY A 351 -0.46 6.41 4.76
C GLY A 351 -1.51 7.48 4.44
N LEU A 352 -1.46 8.07 3.24
CA LEU A 352 -2.45 9.00 2.71
C LEU A 352 -3.68 8.26 2.20
N MET A 353 -3.49 7.21 1.39
CA MET A 353 -4.60 6.50 0.77
C MET A 353 -5.33 5.59 1.76
N TYR A 354 -4.65 4.96 2.70
CA TYR A 354 -5.23 4.01 3.65
C TYR A 354 -4.81 4.29 5.11
N PRO A 355 -5.36 5.36 5.73
CA PRO A 355 -5.08 5.76 7.11
C PRO A 355 -5.73 4.82 8.16
N LYS A 356 -5.55 3.50 8.04
CA LYS A 356 -6.13 2.52 8.96
C LYS A 356 -5.63 2.75 10.39
N TYR A 357 -6.54 2.70 11.36
CA TYR A 357 -6.30 2.95 12.79
C TYR A 357 -5.95 4.40 13.17
N LYS A 358 -5.87 5.35 12.22
CA LYS A 358 -5.87 6.78 12.56
C LYS A 358 -7.21 7.14 13.19
N LYS A 359 -7.17 7.93 14.26
CA LYS A 359 -8.32 8.32 15.07
C LYS A 359 -8.54 9.81 14.98
N VAL A 360 -9.80 10.21 15.04
CA VAL A 360 -10.21 11.61 15.07
C VAL A 360 -11.32 11.77 16.10
N THR A 361 -11.37 12.95 16.71
CA THR A 361 -12.53 13.39 17.49
C THR A 361 -13.43 14.19 16.57
N LEU A 362 -14.70 13.80 16.54
CA LEU A 362 -15.77 14.50 15.85
C LEU A 362 -16.57 15.27 16.91
N SER A 363 -16.67 16.59 16.78
CA SER A 363 -17.56 17.42 17.60
C SER A 363 -18.70 17.93 16.72
N ILE A 364 -19.93 17.54 17.04
CA ILE A 364 -21.15 17.84 16.30
C ILE A 364 -21.98 18.85 17.10
N ALA A 365 -22.09 20.08 16.62
CA ALA A 365 -22.97 21.10 17.17
C ALA A 365 -24.34 21.05 16.47
N THR A 366 -25.42 20.91 17.24
CA THR A 366 -26.81 20.83 16.74
C THR A 366 -27.79 21.51 17.71
N LYS A 367 -28.92 21.97 17.18
CA LYS A 367 -30.08 22.42 17.98
C LYS A 367 -31.05 21.28 18.32
N CYS A 368 -30.94 20.12 17.66
CA CYS A 368 -31.88 19.00 17.77
C CYS A 368 -31.16 17.70 18.17
N PRO A 369 -30.55 17.62 19.38
CA PRO A 369 -29.71 16.50 19.79
C PRO A 369 -30.44 15.15 19.81
N ASP A 370 -31.73 15.13 20.15
CA ASP A 370 -32.50 13.90 20.29
C ASP A 370 -32.56 13.07 19.01
N THR A 371 -32.63 13.73 17.85
CA THR A 371 -32.66 13.07 16.54
C THR A 371 -31.36 12.28 16.28
N ILE A 372 -30.21 12.90 16.56
CA ILE A 372 -28.89 12.30 16.39
C ILE A 372 -28.65 11.19 17.43
N ILE A 373 -29.11 11.40 18.67
CA ILE A 373 -28.98 10.40 19.74
C ILE A 373 -29.84 9.18 19.44
N ASN A 374 -31.08 9.36 18.98
CA ASN A 374 -31.94 8.25 18.57
C ASN A 374 -31.33 7.53 17.37
N TYR A 375 -30.79 8.26 16.40
CA TYR A 375 -30.03 7.67 15.31
C TYR A 375 -28.87 6.78 15.81
N PHE A 376 -28.03 7.29 16.72
CA PHE A 376 -26.91 6.52 17.30
C PHE A 376 -27.39 5.24 18.01
N LYS A 377 -28.52 5.31 18.73
CA LYS A 377 -29.15 4.14 19.35
C LYS A 377 -29.59 3.12 18.30
N HIS A 378 -30.31 3.54 17.26
CA HIS A 378 -30.82 2.66 16.21
C HIS A 378 -29.70 1.94 15.44
N ILE A 379 -28.61 2.64 15.12
CA ILE A 379 -27.46 2.03 14.42
C ILE A 379 -26.52 1.26 15.36
N LYS A 380 -26.88 1.08 16.65
CA LYS A 380 -26.03 0.47 17.68
C LYS A 380 -24.62 1.07 17.67
N TYR A 381 -24.53 2.40 17.68
CA TYR A 381 -23.27 3.10 17.57
C TYR A 381 -22.29 2.61 18.65
N TRP A 382 -21.09 2.21 18.21
CA TRP A 382 -20.19 1.36 19.01
C TRP A 382 -19.03 2.12 19.66
N HIS A 383 -18.95 3.44 19.44
CA HIS A 383 -17.99 4.32 20.11
C HIS A 383 -18.69 5.09 21.22
N ALA A 384 -17.91 5.46 22.23
CA ALA A 384 -18.40 6.38 23.25
C ALA A 384 -18.66 7.76 22.63
N TYR A 385 -19.68 8.43 23.13
CA TYR A 385 -19.97 9.82 22.83
C TYR A 385 -20.42 10.56 24.09
N THR A 386 -20.08 11.83 24.18
CA THR A 386 -20.42 12.72 25.29
C THR A 386 -21.25 13.87 24.75
N ILE A 387 -22.23 14.32 25.53
CA ILE A 387 -23.11 15.42 25.15
C ILE A 387 -22.88 16.57 26.13
N PHE A 388 -22.63 17.75 25.58
CA PHE A 388 -22.51 19.00 26.32
C PHE A 388 -23.62 19.95 25.88
N LYS A 389 -24.18 20.71 26.83
CA LYS A 389 -25.10 21.81 26.55
C LYS A 389 -24.32 23.12 26.68
N GLY A 390 -24.48 24.03 25.73
CA GLY A 390 -23.87 25.35 25.76
C GLY A 390 -24.77 26.41 25.14
N ILE A 391 -24.38 27.67 25.28
CA ILE A 391 -25.04 28.81 24.64
C ILE A 391 -24.14 29.32 23.53
N SER A 392 -24.69 29.51 22.33
CA SER A 392 -23.96 30.02 21.18
C SER A 392 -23.66 31.51 21.35
N GLY A 393 -22.38 31.92 21.33
CA GLY A 393 -22.03 33.35 21.43
C GLY A 393 -22.54 34.20 20.26
N TYR A 394 -22.79 33.60 19.10
CA TYR A 394 -23.30 34.31 17.92
C TYR A 394 -24.83 34.41 17.92
N SER A 395 -25.52 33.28 18.08
CA SER A 395 -26.99 33.24 18.02
C SER A 395 -27.66 33.51 19.36
N GLN A 396 -26.92 33.45 20.47
CA GLN A 396 -27.44 33.50 21.85
C GLN A 396 -28.45 32.38 22.16
N GLU A 397 -28.53 31.36 21.31
CA GLU A 397 -29.42 30.22 21.48
C GLU A 397 -28.69 29.03 22.13
N GLU A 398 -29.46 28.19 22.82
CA GLU A 398 -28.98 26.92 23.34
C GLU A 398 -28.54 26.00 22.19
N THR A 399 -27.36 25.42 22.32
CA THR A 399 -26.76 24.51 21.34
C THR A 399 -26.17 23.31 22.06
N TYR A 400 -26.34 22.13 21.47
CA TYR A 400 -25.80 20.88 22.00
C TYR A 400 -24.58 20.44 21.20
N PHE A 401 -23.54 20.02 21.90
CA PHE A 401 -22.31 19.50 21.33
C PHE A 401 -22.20 18.01 21.64
N ILE A 402 -22.21 17.18 20.60
CA ILE A 402 -22.00 15.73 20.69
C ILE A 402 -20.57 15.45 20.26
N GLU A 403 -19.73 15.03 21.21
CA GLU A 403 -18.34 14.65 20.93
C GLU A 403 -18.17 13.14 20.90
N THR A 404 -17.53 12.61 19.86
CA THR A 404 -17.20 11.18 19.76
C THR A 404 -15.83 10.98 19.13
N THR A 405 -15.07 10.01 19.65
CA THR A 405 -13.80 9.61 19.03
C THR A 405 -14.02 8.36 18.21
N LEU A 406 -13.64 8.41 16.93
CA LEU A 406 -13.81 7.34 15.96
C LEU A 406 -12.60 7.24 15.03
N LEU A 407 -12.60 6.25 14.15
CA LEU A 407 -11.56 6.06 13.14
C LEU A 407 -11.77 7.00 11.96
N THR A 408 -10.67 7.50 11.37
CA THR A 408 -10.73 8.40 10.20
C THR A 408 -11.53 7.81 9.03
N LEU A 409 -11.50 6.47 8.87
CA LEU A 409 -12.23 5.78 7.80
C LEU A 409 -13.76 5.66 8.07
N GLU A 410 -14.19 5.86 9.31
CA GLU A 410 -15.62 5.89 9.70
C GLU A 410 -16.22 7.28 9.49
N THR A 411 -15.41 8.33 9.65
CA THR A 411 -15.84 9.73 9.70
C THR A 411 -16.67 10.16 8.49
N LYS A 412 -16.27 9.79 7.28
CA LYS A 412 -17.00 10.16 6.05
C LYS A 412 -18.45 9.65 6.05
N ASN A 413 -18.67 8.43 6.53
CA ASN A 413 -20.00 7.83 6.54
C ASN A 413 -20.85 8.42 7.66
N LEU A 414 -20.27 8.65 8.85
CA LEU A 414 -21.01 9.27 9.95
C LEU A 414 -21.44 10.71 9.62
N ILE A 415 -20.54 11.51 9.04
CA ILE A 415 -20.84 12.89 8.63
C ILE A 415 -21.94 12.94 7.57
N SER A 416 -21.89 12.03 6.58
CA SER A 416 -22.92 11.92 5.55
C SER A 416 -24.29 11.71 6.18
N ASP A 417 -24.38 10.81 7.15
CA ASP A 417 -25.65 10.44 7.79
C ASP A 417 -26.17 11.56 8.68
N ILE A 418 -25.29 12.19 9.47
CA ILE A 418 -25.66 13.34 10.29
C ILE A 418 -26.16 14.49 9.41
N LYS A 419 -25.54 14.75 8.26
CA LYS A 419 -25.98 15.83 7.35
C LYS A 419 -27.31 15.55 6.66
N VAL A 420 -27.71 14.30 6.54
CA VAL A 420 -29.05 13.91 6.08
C VAL A 420 -30.08 14.14 7.20
N ILE A 421 -29.73 13.82 8.44
CA ILE A 421 -30.62 13.95 9.62
C ILE A 421 -30.78 15.41 10.04
N ASP A 422 -29.68 16.14 10.15
CA ASP A 422 -29.62 17.56 10.48
C ASP A 422 -28.66 18.28 9.51
N PRO A 423 -29.19 18.86 8.42
CA PRO A 423 -28.41 19.62 7.46
C PRO A 423 -27.67 20.82 8.09
N LYS A 424 -28.24 21.42 9.13
CA LYS A 424 -27.72 22.61 9.82
C LYS A 424 -26.64 22.28 10.86
N ALA A 425 -26.42 21.00 11.18
CA ALA A 425 -25.40 20.58 12.13
C ALA A 425 -24.00 21.10 11.72
N TRP A 426 -23.28 21.71 12.65
CA TRP A 426 -21.89 22.11 12.47
C TRP A 426 -20.97 21.01 12.95
N ILE A 427 -20.02 20.56 12.13
CA ILE A 427 -19.20 19.40 12.46
C ILE A 427 -17.72 19.77 12.36
N SER A 428 -16.98 19.57 13.44
CA SER A 428 -15.51 19.73 13.47
C SER A 428 -14.81 18.39 13.63
N ILE A 429 -13.65 18.22 12.98
CA ILE A 429 -12.83 17.01 13.02
C ILE A 429 -11.44 17.39 13.56
N LYS A 430 -11.00 16.75 14.64
CA LYS A 430 -9.68 16.96 15.25
C LYS A 430 -8.88 15.66 15.26
N PRO A 431 -7.61 15.63 14.80
CA PRO A 431 -6.79 14.42 14.86
C PRO A 431 -6.48 14.04 16.31
N VAL A 432 -6.47 12.74 16.60
CA VAL A 432 -6.11 12.21 17.93
C VAL A 432 -4.75 11.52 17.85
N GLU A 433 -3.76 12.07 18.55
CA GLU A 433 -2.41 11.52 18.56
C GLU A 433 -2.31 10.18 19.31
N GLN A 434 -2.89 10.12 20.51
CA GLN A 434 -2.82 8.95 21.38
C GLN A 434 -4.13 8.72 22.13
N VAL A 435 -4.47 7.45 22.31
CA VAL A 435 -5.59 7.01 23.16
C VAL A 435 -5.07 5.96 24.12
N LYS A 436 -5.22 6.21 25.43
CA LYS A 436 -4.95 5.24 26.48
C LYS A 436 -6.28 4.70 27.01
N GLY A 437 -6.62 3.48 26.66
CA GLY A 437 -7.91 2.88 27.02
C GLY A 437 -8.32 1.75 26.08
N ALA A 438 -9.51 1.22 26.28
CA ALA A 438 -10.12 0.31 25.31
C ALA A 438 -10.78 1.13 24.20
N PHE A 439 -10.50 0.80 22.95
CA PHE A 439 -11.06 1.46 21.78
C PHE A 439 -11.58 0.40 20.80
N ASN A 440 -12.82 0.53 20.35
CA ASN A 440 -13.41 -0.41 19.41
C ASN A 440 -12.87 -0.14 18.00
N THR A 441 -12.40 -1.18 17.32
CA THR A 441 -11.85 -1.07 15.95
C THR A 441 -12.55 -1.99 14.96
N GLN A 442 -13.68 -2.59 15.35
CA GLN A 442 -14.38 -3.60 14.56
C GLN A 442 -14.73 -3.13 13.15
N TYR A 443 -15.04 -1.85 12.95
CA TYR A 443 -15.40 -1.30 11.65
C TYR A 443 -14.32 -1.45 10.58
N VAL A 444 -13.05 -1.19 10.91
CA VAL A 444 -11.92 -1.31 9.96
C VAL A 444 -11.29 -2.70 9.97
N GLU A 445 -11.68 -3.54 10.91
CA GLU A 445 -11.22 -4.92 10.97
C GLU A 445 -12.03 -5.82 10.02
N GLN A 446 -13.31 -5.52 9.73
CA GLN A 446 -14.21 -6.30 8.87
C GLN A 446 -13.94 -6.10 7.36
#